data_AF-G4FQF5-F1
#
_entry.id   AF-G4FQF5-F1
#
_cell.length_a   1.000
_cell.length_b   1.000
_cell.length_c   1.000
_cell.angle_alpha   90.00
_cell.angle_beta   90.00
_cell.angle_gamma   90.00
#
_symmetry.space_group_name_H-M   'P 1'
#
loop_
_entity.id
_entity.type
_entity.pdbx_description
1 polymer ?
#
loop_
_entity_poly.entity_id
_entity_poly.type
_entity_poly.pdbx_seq_one_letter_code
_entity_poly.pdbx_strand_id
1 'polypeptide(L)'
;MASSPLVLVLGMYRSGTSLLGGVLQHLGLALPGEVIAADQHNPAGYFEWDQIVEIQERLLIDLERWWPSAQGCLPLPSLWFEHPPVALDNPFPLPSFVNWLK
;
A
#
# COMPACT_ATOMS: atom_id res chain seq x y z
N MET A 1 11.42 -6.47 -27.67
CA MET A 1 10.35 -5.82 -26.87
C MET A 1 11.05 -4.80 -25.98
N ALA A 2 10.67 -3.52 -26.07
CA ALA A 2 11.21 -2.53 -25.15
C ALA A 2 10.60 -2.79 -23.76
N SER A 3 11.44 -2.91 -22.72
CA SER A 3 10.96 -2.98 -21.34
C SER A 3 10.42 -1.61 -20.94
N SER A 4 9.15 -1.52 -20.60
CA SER A 4 8.62 -0.30 -19.97
C SER A 4 9.26 -0.14 -18.58
N PRO A 5 9.72 1.06 -18.21
CA PRO A 5 10.29 1.30 -16.88
C PRO A 5 9.21 1.13 -15.81
N LEU A 6 9.48 0.32 -14.79
CA LEU A 6 8.68 0.26 -13.56
C LEU A 6 9.15 1.37 -12.62
N VAL A 7 8.24 2.23 -12.20
CA VAL A 7 8.48 3.22 -11.16
C VAL A 7 7.75 2.78 -9.90
N LEU A 8 8.52 2.46 -8.86
CA LEU A 8 7.99 2.09 -7.56
C LEU A 8 8.29 3.20 -6.57
N VAL A 9 7.24 3.85 -6.06
CA VAL A 9 7.35 4.87 -5.00
C VAL A 9 7.10 4.18 -3.66
N LEU A 10 8.09 4.17 -2.78
CA LEU A 10 8.01 3.54 -1.46
C LEU A 10 8.15 4.57 -0.35
N GLY A 11 7.36 4.40 0.70
CA GLY A 11 7.45 5.19 1.92
C GLY A 11 6.46 4.65 2.96
N MET A 12 6.70 4.95 4.23
CA MET A 12 5.80 4.58 5.32
C MET A 12 4.87 5.76 5.62
N TYR A 13 3.57 5.46 5.70
CA TYR A 13 2.44 6.35 6.06
C TYR A 13 2.83 7.80 6.31
N ARG A 14 2.60 8.71 5.35
CA ARG A 14 2.43 10.18 5.43
C ARG A 14 2.27 10.76 4.01
N SER A 15 1.81 12.01 3.89
CA SER A 15 1.48 12.69 2.61
C SER A 15 2.58 12.77 1.55
N GLY A 16 3.82 12.35 1.82
CA GLY A 16 4.94 12.44 0.88
C GLY A 16 4.83 11.47 -0.30
N THR A 17 4.37 10.24 -0.07
CA THR A 17 4.16 9.24 -1.14
C THR A 17 3.01 9.64 -2.03
N SER A 18 1.89 10.05 -1.46
CA SER A 18 0.72 10.55 -2.19
C SER A 18 1.04 11.81 -3.00
N LEU A 19 1.79 12.77 -2.43
CA LEU A 19 2.22 13.97 -3.16
C LEU A 19 3.10 13.61 -4.36
N LEU A 20 4.08 12.74 -4.16
CA LEU A 20 4.96 12.30 -5.25
C LEU A 20 4.20 11.50 -6.31
N GLY A 21 3.29 10.62 -5.90
CA GLY A 21 2.39 9.89 -6.80
C GLY A 21 1.54 10.85 -7.65
N GLY A 22 0.94 11.86 -7.02
CA GLY A 22 0.18 12.90 -7.71
C GLY A 22 1.04 13.72 -8.69
N VAL A 23 2.26 14.11 -8.31
CA VAL A 23 3.19 14.83 -9.20
C VAL A 23 3.58 13.97 -10.40
N LEU A 24 3.92 12.70 -10.19
CA LEU A 24 4.28 11.78 -11.28
C LEU A 24 3.12 11.56 -12.24
N GLN A 25 1.89 11.43 -11.73
CA GLN A 25 0.69 11.35 -12.55
C GLN A 25 0.51 12.61 -13.41
N HIS A 26 0.68 13.81 -12.84
CA HIS A 26 0.63 15.08 -13.57
C HIS A 26 1.72 15.21 -14.64
N LEU A 27 2.88 14.55 -14.46
CA LEU A 27 3.96 14.48 -15.44
C LEU A 27 3.73 13.43 -16.53
N GLY A 28 2.58 12.76 -16.55
CA GLY A 28 2.20 11.80 -17.59
C GLY A 28 2.57 10.35 -17.28
N LEU A 29 2.99 10.05 -16.04
CA LEU A 29 3.15 8.67 -15.61
C LEU A 29 1.76 8.03 -15.49
N ALA A 30 1.49 7.05 -16.34
CA ALA A 30 0.27 6.28 -16.23
C ALA A 30 0.27 5.50 -14.92
N LEU A 31 -0.82 5.61 -14.18
CA LEU A 31 -1.12 4.78 -13.02
C LEU A 31 -2.21 3.76 -13.42
N PRO A 32 -1.92 2.73 -14.25
CA PRO A 32 -2.91 1.71 -14.61
C PRO A 32 -3.45 0.96 -13.37
N GLY A 33 -4.64 1.30 -12.92
CA GLY A 33 -5.32 0.65 -11.80
C GLY A 33 -6.30 1.57 -11.10
N GLU A 34 -7.10 1.02 -10.21
CA GLU A 34 -7.90 1.82 -9.28
C GLU A 34 -6.97 2.40 -8.21
N VAL A 35 -7.16 3.68 -7.89
CA VAL A 35 -6.45 4.33 -6.80
C VAL A 35 -7.37 4.43 -5.59
N ILE A 36 -6.79 4.46 -4.39
CA ILE A 36 -7.55 4.68 -3.17
C ILE A 36 -8.34 5.99 -3.28
N ALA A 37 -9.64 5.89 -3.08
CA ALA A 37 -10.56 7.02 -3.15
C ALA A 37 -10.20 8.09 -2.10
N ALA A 38 -10.37 9.36 -2.49
CA ALA A 38 -10.25 10.47 -1.55
C ALA A 38 -11.31 10.37 -0.44
N ASP A 39 -10.95 10.83 0.76
CA ASP A 39 -11.84 10.87 1.92
C ASP A 39 -11.65 12.17 2.74
N GLN A 40 -12.25 12.24 3.92
CA GLN A 40 -12.12 13.40 4.81
C GLN A 40 -10.68 13.61 5.33
N HIS A 41 -9.84 12.58 5.34
CA HIS A 41 -8.46 12.63 5.82
C HIS A 41 -7.50 13.05 4.70
N ASN A 42 -7.83 12.72 3.45
CA ASN A 42 -7.09 13.17 2.28
C ASN A 42 -8.03 13.54 1.12
N PRO A 43 -8.60 14.77 1.14
CA PRO A 43 -9.53 15.24 0.11
C PRO A 43 -8.89 15.39 -1.27
N ALA A 44 -7.57 15.52 -1.33
CA ALA A 44 -6.82 15.62 -2.59
C ALA A 44 -6.65 14.25 -3.28
N GLY A 45 -6.90 13.15 -2.56
CA GLY A 45 -6.67 11.80 -3.03
C GLY A 45 -5.31 11.25 -2.57
N TYR A 46 -5.26 9.92 -2.45
CA TYR A 46 -4.08 9.21 -1.97
C TYR A 46 -3.07 8.90 -3.09
N PHE A 47 -3.52 8.86 -4.35
CA PHE A 47 -2.66 8.56 -5.52
C PHE A 47 -1.85 7.26 -5.37
N GLU A 48 -2.40 6.31 -4.61
CA GLU A 48 -1.83 4.99 -4.32
C GLU A 48 -2.73 3.93 -4.95
N TRP A 49 -2.13 2.91 -5.57
CA TRP A 49 -2.90 1.78 -6.10
C TRP A 49 -3.43 0.91 -4.97
N ASP A 50 -4.74 0.67 -5.00
CA ASP A 50 -5.46 -0.11 -4.01
C ASP A 50 -4.87 -1.52 -3.85
N GLN A 51 -4.57 -2.20 -4.95
CA GLN A 51 -4.02 -3.55 -4.97
C GLN A 51 -2.61 -3.62 -4.37
N ILE A 52 -1.77 -2.59 -4.57
CA ILE A 52 -0.42 -2.56 -4.00
C ILE A 52 -0.49 -2.33 -2.50
N VAL A 53 -1.34 -1.41 -2.05
CA VAL A 53 -1.58 -1.19 -0.63
C VAL A 53 -2.12 -2.46 0.03
N GLU A 54 -3.05 -3.16 -0.63
CA GLU A 54 -3.58 -4.43 -0.15
C GLU A 54 -2.49 -5.52 -0.02
N ILE A 55 -1.61 -5.68 -1.02
CA ILE A 55 -0.47 -6.60 -0.94
C ILE A 55 0.44 -6.25 0.25
N GLN A 56 0.74 -4.97 0.45
CA GLN A 56 1.60 -4.51 1.55
C GLN A 56 0.96 -4.77 2.91
N GLU A 57 -0.33 -4.45 3.08
CA GLU A 57 -1.07 -4.70 4.31
C GLU A 57 -1.07 -6.20 4.66
N ARG A 58 -1.38 -7.07 3.69
CA ARG A 58 -1.36 -8.53 3.88
C ARG A 58 0.02 -9.04 4.26
N LEU A 59 1.08 -8.59 3.57
CA LEU A 59 2.45 -8.97 3.90
C LEU A 59 2.82 -8.62 5.34
N LEU A 60 2.47 -7.41 5.79
CA LEU A 60 2.77 -6.98 7.16
C LEU A 60 1.94 -7.75 8.19
N ILE A 61 0.69 -8.10 7.88
CA ILE A 61 -0.15 -8.96 8.73
C ILE A 61 0.46 -10.35 8.86
N ASP A 62 0.83 -10.99 7.75
CA ASP A 62 1.40 -12.34 7.72
C ASP A 62 2.75 -12.42 8.46
N LEU A 63 3.53 -11.33 8.42
CA LEU A 63 4.80 -11.24 9.16
C LEU A 63 4.62 -10.91 10.65
N GLU A 64 3.39 -10.75 11.14
CA GLU A 64 3.08 -10.23 12.48
C GLU A 64 3.75 -8.86 12.74
N ARG A 65 3.81 -8.02 11.70
CA ARG A 65 4.42 -6.68 11.69
C ARG A 65 3.44 -5.61 11.24
N TRP A 66 2.15 -5.87 11.42
CA TRP A 66 1.11 -4.93 11.07
C TRP A 66 1.28 -3.63 11.85
N TRP A 67 1.37 -2.52 11.13
CA TRP A 67 1.82 -1.23 11.66
C TRP A 67 0.96 -0.64 12.81
N PRO A 68 -0.36 -0.91 12.95
CA PRO A 68 -1.14 -0.46 14.11
C PRO A 68 -0.93 -1.35 15.34
N SER A 69 -0.34 -2.53 15.18
CA SER A 69 -0.12 -3.46 16.30
C SER A 69 1.10 -3.07 17.14
N ALA A 70 1.14 -3.51 18.39
CA ALA A 70 2.32 -3.35 19.25
C ALA A 70 3.58 -4.02 18.65
N GLN A 71 3.38 -5.10 17.89
CA GLN A 71 4.43 -5.85 17.21
C GLN A 71 4.92 -5.16 15.93
N GLY A 72 4.18 -4.19 15.38
CA GLY A 72 4.58 -3.44 14.18
C GLY A 72 5.88 -2.64 14.34
N CYS A 73 6.26 -2.32 15.58
CA CYS A 73 7.51 -1.63 15.89
C CYS A 73 8.73 -2.57 15.98
N LEU A 74 8.53 -3.89 15.87
CA LEU A 74 9.61 -4.87 15.91
C LEU A 74 10.29 -4.98 14.54
N PRO A 75 11.58 -5.37 14.49
CA PRO A 75 12.24 -5.63 13.22
C PRO A 75 11.51 -6.74 12.45
N LEU A 76 11.52 -6.64 11.12
CA LEU A 76 11.03 -7.73 10.27
C LEU A 76 11.78 -9.03 10.63
N PRO A 77 11.10 -10.19 10.58
CA PRO A 77 11.76 -11.48 10.77
C PRO A 77 12.98 -11.65 9.85
N SER A 78 13.96 -12.42 10.29
CA SER A 78 15.05 -12.84 9.40
C SER A 78 14.46 -13.58 8.21
N LEU A 79 14.98 -13.32 7.00
CA LEU A 79 14.52 -13.95 5.76
C LEU A 79 13.04 -13.66 5.41
N TRP A 80 12.47 -12.54 5.87
CA TRP A 80 11.09 -12.16 5.53
C TRP A 80 10.82 -12.09 4.01
N PHE A 81 11.84 -11.85 3.19
CA PHE A 81 11.73 -11.83 1.73
C PHE A 81 11.55 -13.23 1.11
N GLU A 82 11.76 -14.29 1.88
CA GLU A 82 11.44 -15.68 1.50
C GLU A 82 10.01 -16.07 1.89
N HIS A 83 9.28 -15.17 2.54
CA HIS A 83 7.88 -15.41 2.89
C HIS A 83 7.09 -15.75 1.62
N PRO A 84 6.20 -16.77 1.67
CA PRO A 84 5.42 -17.15 0.51
C PRO A 84 4.70 -15.94 -0.10
N PRO A 85 4.62 -15.86 -1.45
CA PRO A 85 3.93 -14.76 -2.11
C PRO A 85 2.53 -14.60 -1.55
N VAL A 86 2.14 -13.36 -1.25
CA VAL A 86 0.76 -13.03 -0.89
C VAL A 86 -0.11 -13.39 -2.10
N ALA A 87 -0.91 -14.45 -1.99
CA ALA A 87 -1.82 -14.85 -3.04
C ALA A 87 -2.93 -13.80 -3.19
N LEU A 88 -3.16 -13.30 -4.41
CA LEU A 88 -4.22 -12.34 -4.71
C LEU A 88 -5.63 -12.95 -4.61
N ASP A 89 -5.73 -14.29 -4.54
CA ASP A 89 -6.98 -15.04 -4.73
C ASP A 89 -7.72 -15.42 -3.42
N ASN A 90 -7.38 -14.86 -2.25
CA ASN A 90 -7.93 -15.28 -0.96
C ASN A 90 -9.19 -14.48 -0.50
N PRO A 91 -10.30 -15.13 -0.10
CA PRO A 91 -11.61 -14.54 0.24
C PRO A 91 -11.72 -13.83 1.61
N PHE A 92 -10.63 -13.37 2.24
CA PHE A 92 -10.75 -12.58 3.46
C PHE A 92 -10.90 -11.09 3.12
N PRO A 93 -12.12 -10.51 3.15
CA PRO A 93 -12.24 -9.08 3.10
C PRO A 93 -11.61 -8.56 4.40
N LEU A 94 -10.59 -7.71 4.28
CA LEU A 94 -10.27 -6.83 5.41
C LEU A 94 -11.59 -6.14 5.79
N PRO A 95 -11.97 -6.12 7.09
CA PRO A 95 -13.12 -5.35 7.51
C PRO A 95 -12.91 -3.95 6.95
N SER A 96 -13.89 -3.44 6.20
CA SER A 96 -13.84 -2.10 5.64
C SER A 96 -13.27 -1.17 6.70
N PHE A 97 -12.25 -0.41 6.31
CA PHE A 97 -11.41 0.49 7.12
C PHE A 97 -12.19 1.56 7.91
N VAL A 98 -13.53 1.47 7.95
CA VAL A 98 -14.53 2.47 8.33
C VAL A 98 -14.89 2.44 9.82
N ASN A 99 -14.46 1.46 10.62
CA ASN A 99 -14.97 1.31 12.01
C ASN A 99 -13.98 1.55 13.16
N TRP A 100 -12.84 2.21 12.94
CA TRP A 100 -11.88 2.51 14.02
C TRP A 100 -11.58 4.00 14.21
N LEU A 101 -12.65 4.82 14.23
CA LEU A 101 -12.68 6.09 14.96
C LEU A 101 -14.04 6.23 15.67
N LYS A 102 -14.09 5.75 16.92
CA LYS A 102 -14.53 6.64 18.00
C LYS A 102 -13.35 7.54 18.34
#